data_AF-A0A8T3WNQ3-F1
#
_entry.id   AF-A0A8T3WNQ3-F1
#
_cell.length_a   1.000
_cell.length_b   1.000
_cell.length_c   1.000
_cell.angle_alpha   90.00
_cell.angle_beta   90.00
_cell.angle_gamma   90.00
#
_symmetry.space_group_name_H-M   'P 1'
#
loop_
_entity.id
_entity.type
_entity.pdbx_description
1 polymer ?
#
loop_
_entity_poly.entity_id
_entity_poly.type
_entity_poly.pdbx_seq_one_letter_code
_entity_poly.pdbx_strand_id
1 'polypeptide(L)'
;MAEKEFIVEVSNKQKIEVFFVSVMILTVFVGIFFAFFLFFKEGIATSSFFQTLNAFFEKDIKNATPLGLFYMSFVGNLLFIPLPFEIPFFIGLTKGNDFLLSSFLVIAGLIPSLAIDYILGKKISRIVFTFISTKKIYKAKRWVNKFGVYAIFGFNLLPLPSNELTFALGIAKYNITRLFVFTLLGTIIKMLAIFGFYWISPFF
;
A
#
# COMPACT_ATOMS: atom_id res chain seq x y z
N MET A 1 -6.41 10.09 39.56
CA MET A 1 -7.55 9.16 39.44
C MET A 1 -7.48 8.58 38.03
N ALA A 2 -6.82 7.43 37.86
CA ALA A 2 -6.63 6.81 36.55
C ALA A 2 -7.70 5.72 36.38
N GLU A 3 -8.62 5.93 35.45
CA GLU A 3 -9.61 4.95 35.03
C GLU A 3 -8.88 3.68 34.57
N LYS A 4 -9.01 2.61 35.35
CA LYS A 4 -8.71 1.26 34.91
C LYS A 4 -9.79 0.90 33.90
N GLU A 5 -9.51 1.10 32.61
CA GLU A 5 -10.30 0.46 31.54
C GLU A 5 -10.29 -1.06 31.81
N PHE A 6 -11.36 -1.56 32.39
CA PHE A 6 -11.64 -2.99 32.49
C PHE A 6 -11.83 -3.47 31.06
N ILE A 7 -10.77 -4.01 30.47
CA ILE A 7 -10.81 -4.62 29.15
C ILE A 7 -11.64 -5.91 29.30
N VAL A 8 -12.92 -5.82 28.98
CA VAL A 8 -13.88 -6.93 29.03
C VAL A 8 -13.41 -8.01 28.04
N GLU A 9 -13.04 -9.18 28.56
CA GLU A 9 -12.70 -10.32 27.73
C GLU A 9 -13.98 -10.89 27.12
N VAL A 10 -14.11 -10.75 25.80
CA VAL A 10 -15.31 -11.12 25.04
C VAL A 10 -15.55 -12.62 25.13
N SER A 11 -16.80 -13.02 25.43
CA SER A 11 -17.21 -14.42 25.58
C SER A 11 -16.94 -15.23 24.30
N ASN A 12 -16.66 -16.54 24.43
CA ASN A 12 -16.45 -17.41 23.27
C ASN A 12 -17.62 -17.41 22.29
N LYS A 13 -18.87 -17.25 22.77
CA LYS A 13 -20.05 -17.15 21.91
C LYS A 13 -20.04 -15.87 21.08
N GLN A 14 -19.71 -14.73 21.70
CA GLN A 14 -19.57 -13.45 21.02
C GLN A 14 -18.40 -13.47 20.01
N LYS A 15 -17.27 -14.13 20.32
CA LYS A 15 -16.17 -14.32 19.35
C LYS A 15 -16.63 -15.09 18.10
N ILE A 16 -17.44 -16.12 18.27
CA ILE A 16 -18.00 -16.90 17.15
C ILE A 16 -18.96 -16.04 16.32
N GLU A 17 -19.87 -15.29 16.95
CA GLU A 17 -20.79 -14.39 16.24
C GLU A 17 -20.06 -13.31 15.45
N VAL A 18 -19.10 -12.61 16.06
CA VAL A 18 -18.33 -11.59 15.34
C VAL A 18 -17.51 -12.24 14.22
N PHE A 19 -17.01 -13.47 14.39
CA PHE A 19 -16.31 -14.19 13.32
C PHE A 19 -17.24 -14.47 12.13
N PHE A 20 -18.43 -15.02 12.36
CA PHE A 20 -19.41 -15.27 11.29
C PHE A 20 -19.84 -13.99 10.58
N VAL A 21 -20.11 -12.93 11.34
CA VAL A 21 -20.42 -11.61 10.77
C VAL A 21 -19.25 -11.06 9.94
N SER A 22 -18.01 -11.20 10.43
CA SER A 22 -16.81 -10.75 9.69
C SER A 22 -16.62 -11.53 8.39
N VAL A 23 -16.86 -12.85 8.41
CA VAL A 23 -16.80 -13.70 7.22
C VAL A 23 -17.91 -13.33 6.23
N MET A 24 -19.14 -13.11 6.70
CA MET A 24 -20.23 -12.63 5.84
C MET A 24 -19.90 -11.28 5.19
N ILE A 25 -19.41 -10.31 5.97
CA ILE A 25 -18.99 -9.00 5.46
C ILE A 25 -17.89 -9.18 4.42
N LEU A 26 -16.90 -10.03 4.67
CA LEU A 26 -15.81 -10.28 3.74
C LEU A 26 -16.32 -10.89 2.44
N THR A 27 -17.22 -11.89 2.50
CA THR A 27 -17.81 -12.52 1.31
C THR A 27 -18.64 -11.52 0.50
N VAL A 28 -19.46 -10.70 1.17
CA VAL A 28 -20.22 -9.64 0.53
C VAL A 28 -19.29 -8.62 -0.12
N PHE A 29 -18.22 -8.23 0.58
CA PHE A 29 -17.22 -7.30 0.06
C PHE A 29 -16.52 -7.86 -1.19
N VAL A 30 -16.13 -9.14 -1.18
CA VAL A 30 -15.54 -9.81 -2.35
C VAL A 30 -16.54 -9.86 -3.51
N GLY A 31 -17.81 -10.17 -3.24
CA GLY A 31 -18.87 -10.17 -4.26
C GLY A 31 -19.10 -8.78 -4.87
N ILE A 32 -19.19 -7.74 -4.05
CA ILE A 32 -19.33 -6.35 -4.50
C ILE A 32 -18.09 -5.92 -5.29
N PHE A 33 -16.89 -6.26 -4.81
CA PHE A 33 -15.64 -5.96 -5.51
C PHE A 33 -15.59 -6.63 -6.89
N PHE A 34 -16.01 -7.89 -6.98
CA PHE A 34 -16.05 -8.61 -8.25
C PHE A 34 -17.12 -8.05 -9.20
N ALA A 35 -18.31 -7.73 -8.69
CA ALA A 35 -19.37 -7.09 -9.48
C ALA A 35 -18.95 -5.70 -9.99
N PHE A 36 -18.32 -4.90 -9.13
CA PHE A 36 -17.74 -3.61 -9.51
C PHE A 36 -16.67 -3.79 -10.58
N PHE A 37 -15.79 -4.78 -10.44
CA PHE A 37 -14.75 -5.08 -11.42
C PHE A 37 -15.34 -5.46 -12.79
N LEU A 38 -16.38 -6.31 -12.82
CA LEU A 38 -17.09 -6.66 -14.05
C LEU A 38 -17.79 -5.46 -14.68
N PHE A 39 -18.52 -4.67 -13.89
CA PHE A 39 -19.17 -3.44 -14.34
C PHE A 39 -18.15 -2.46 -14.94
N PHE A 40 -16.99 -2.31 -14.29
CA PHE A 40 -15.93 -1.44 -14.78
C PHE A 40 -15.35 -1.95 -16.10
N LYS A 41 -15.12 -3.27 -16.22
CA LYS A 41 -14.64 -3.89 -17.46
C LYS A 41 -15.63 -3.70 -18.62
N GLU A 42 -16.91 -3.92 -18.40
CA GLU A 42 -17.96 -3.70 -19.42
C GLU A 42 -18.14 -2.20 -19.72
N GLY A 43 -18.05 -1.34 -18.72
CA GLY A 43 -18.12 0.11 -18.87
C GLY A 43 -16.98 0.67 -19.74
N ILE A 44 -15.76 0.16 -19.58
CA ILE A 44 -14.63 0.46 -20.47
C ILE A 44 -14.93 0.03 -21.91
N ALA A 45 -15.54 -1.15 -22.10
CA ALA A 45 -15.85 -1.66 -23.43
C ALA A 45 -16.96 -0.89 -24.15
N THR A 46 -17.93 -0.32 -23.42
CA THR A 46 -19.18 0.19 -24.00
C THR A 46 -19.35 1.71 -23.97
N SER A 47 -18.75 2.42 -23.02
CA SER A 47 -18.96 3.87 -22.89
C SER A 47 -17.84 4.71 -23.51
N SER A 48 -18.21 5.78 -24.21
CA SER A 48 -17.26 6.75 -24.78
C SER A 48 -16.46 7.50 -23.70
N PHE A 49 -17.05 7.70 -22.51
CA PHE A 49 -16.38 8.31 -21.37
C PHE A 49 -15.24 7.45 -20.82
N PHE A 50 -15.49 6.18 -20.51
CA PHE A 50 -14.45 5.29 -19.98
C PHE A 50 -13.36 5.00 -21.03
N GLN A 51 -13.68 4.98 -22.33
CA GLN A 51 -12.67 4.88 -23.38
C GLN A 51 -11.78 6.13 -23.45
N THR A 52 -12.35 7.32 -23.30
CA THR A 52 -11.58 8.58 -23.27
C THR A 52 -10.67 8.64 -22.04
N LEU A 53 -11.20 8.27 -20.86
CA LEU A 53 -10.38 8.15 -19.65
C LEU A 53 -9.29 7.09 -19.78
N ASN A 54 -9.60 5.93 -20.36
CA ASN A 54 -8.61 4.89 -20.60
C ASN A 54 -7.51 5.40 -21.54
N ALA A 55 -7.86 6.03 -22.66
CA ALA A 55 -6.88 6.60 -23.58
C ALA A 55 -6.00 7.68 -22.92
N PHE A 56 -6.55 8.47 -22.00
CA PHE A 56 -5.81 9.46 -21.22
C PHE A 56 -4.71 8.81 -20.37
N PHE A 57 -5.05 7.81 -19.56
CA PHE A 57 -4.07 7.12 -18.70
C PHE A 57 -3.16 6.17 -19.48
N GLU A 58 -3.69 5.48 -20.48
CA GLU A 58 -2.99 4.45 -21.24
C GLU A 58 -1.76 5.01 -21.95
N LYS A 59 -1.86 6.22 -22.51
CA LYS A 59 -0.74 6.89 -23.15
C LYS A 59 0.40 7.14 -22.16
N ASP A 60 0.10 7.68 -20.99
CA ASP A 60 1.10 8.03 -19.98
C ASP A 60 1.71 6.79 -19.32
N ILE A 61 0.87 5.79 -19.00
CA ILE A 61 1.26 4.53 -18.39
C ILE A 61 2.12 3.70 -19.36
N LYS A 62 1.69 3.49 -20.61
CA LYS A 62 2.48 2.71 -21.60
C LYS A 62 3.82 3.38 -21.93
N ASN A 63 3.84 4.70 -21.97
CA ASN A 63 5.06 5.43 -22.25
C ASN A 63 5.92 5.66 -21.01
N ALA A 64 5.48 5.25 -19.82
CA ALA A 64 6.15 5.50 -18.55
C ALA A 64 6.52 6.99 -18.41
N THR A 65 5.64 7.90 -18.83
CA THR A 65 5.87 9.34 -18.65
C THR A 65 5.96 9.67 -17.16
N PRO A 66 6.55 10.80 -16.76
CA PRO A 66 6.64 11.14 -15.34
C PRO A 66 5.27 11.15 -14.63
N LEU A 67 4.20 11.56 -15.32
CA LEU A 67 2.82 11.46 -14.82
C LEU A 67 2.32 10.01 -14.78
N GLY A 68 2.64 9.19 -15.79
CA GLY A 68 2.38 7.75 -15.78
C GLY A 68 2.99 7.06 -14.56
N LEU A 69 4.22 7.44 -14.19
CA LEU A 69 4.90 6.95 -12.99
C LEU A 69 4.20 7.37 -11.69
N PHE A 70 3.66 8.59 -11.63
CA PHE A 70 2.80 9.01 -10.52
C PHE A 70 1.55 8.11 -10.40
N TYR A 71 0.84 7.88 -11.51
CA TYR A 71 -0.38 7.06 -11.50
C TYR A 71 -0.10 5.61 -11.11
N MET A 72 0.97 5.02 -11.65
CA MET A 72 1.40 3.68 -11.28
C MET A 72 1.83 3.60 -9.82
N SER A 73 2.59 4.59 -9.32
CA SER A 73 3.02 4.61 -7.92
C SER A 73 1.84 4.79 -6.97
N PHE A 74 0.87 5.62 -7.33
CA PHE A 74 -0.33 5.84 -6.53
C PHE A 74 -1.27 4.64 -6.53
N VAL A 75 -1.78 4.26 -7.71
CA VAL A 75 -2.78 3.18 -7.82
C VAL A 75 -2.15 1.82 -7.58
N GLY A 76 -0.95 1.61 -8.10
CA GLY A 76 -0.21 0.34 -8.02
C GLY A 76 0.47 0.05 -6.69
N ASN A 77 0.45 0.98 -5.72
CA ASN A 77 0.87 0.68 -4.35
C ASN A 77 -0.29 0.74 -3.35
N LEU A 78 -1.55 0.68 -3.81
CA LEU A 78 -2.68 0.43 -2.91
C LEU A 78 -2.69 -1.06 -2.52
N LEU A 79 -3.18 -1.38 -1.32
CA LEU A 79 -3.19 -2.74 -0.79
C LEU A 79 -3.81 -3.82 -1.71
N PHE A 80 -4.71 -3.45 -2.61
CA PHE A 80 -5.40 -4.40 -3.51
C PHE A 80 -4.75 -4.57 -4.89
N ILE A 81 -3.71 -3.77 -5.19
CA ILE A 81 -3.04 -3.77 -6.48
C ILE A 81 -1.54 -3.81 -6.17
N PRO A 82 -0.92 -4.99 -6.03
CA PRO A 82 0.52 -5.09 -5.75
C PRO A 82 1.30 -4.92 -7.06
N LEU A 83 1.36 -3.69 -7.59
CA LEU A 83 2.08 -3.37 -8.81
C LEU A 83 3.38 -2.61 -8.48
N PRO A 84 4.55 -3.25 -8.57
CA PRO A 84 5.82 -2.60 -8.28
C PRO A 84 6.09 -1.46 -9.28
N PHE A 85 6.48 -0.29 -8.77
CA PHE A 85 6.80 0.88 -9.60
C PHE A 85 8.21 0.84 -10.19
N GLU A 86 9.07 -0.06 -9.69
CA GLU A 86 10.50 -0.12 -10.00
C GLU A 86 10.76 -0.38 -11.48
N ILE A 87 10.01 -1.32 -12.08
CA ILE A 87 10.15 -1.65 -13.51
C ILE A 87 9.70 -0.46 -14.37
N PRO A 88 8.51 0.12 -14.19
CA PRO A 88 8.13 1.33 -14.92
C PRO A 88 9.09 2.49 -14.73
N PHE A 89 9.60 2.70 -13.52
CA PHE A 89 10.57 3.75 -13.23
C PHE A 89 11.84 3.58 -14.05
N PHE A 90 12.40 2.37 -14.12
CA PHE A 90 13.54 2.06 -14.98
C PHE A 90 13.24 2.30 -16.46
N ILE A 91 12.08 1.83 -16.96
CA ILE A 91 11.65 2.07 -18.34
C ILE A 91 11.50 3.58 -18.64
N GLY A 92 11.01 4.37 -17.68
CA GLY A 92 10.92 5.81 -17.82
C GLY A 92 12.29 6.45 -18.00
N LEU A 93 13.31 5.99 -17.27
CA LEU A 93 14.69 6.47 -17.41
C LEU A 93 15.28 6.12 -18.79
N THR A 94 15.08 4.90 -19.30
CA THR A 94 15.58 4.52 -20.65
C THR A 94 14.89 5.28 -21.77
N LYS A 95 13.66 5.76 -21.55
CA LYS A 95 12.94 6.65 -22.46
C LYS A 95 13.33 8.13 -22.35
N GLY A 96 14.33 8.45 -21.51
CA GLY A 96 14.89 9.78 -21.38
C GLY A 96 14.16 10.69 -20.39
N ASN A 97 13.34 10.14 -19.48
CA ASN A 97 12.76 10.96 -18.43
C ASN A 97 13.83 11.50 -17.48
N ASP A 98 13.65 12.75 -17.03
CA ASP A 98 14.49 13.33 -15.98
C ASP A 98 14.37 12.52 -14.67
N PHE A 99 15.52 12.20 -14.06
CA PHE A 99 15.57 11.38 -12.85
C PHE A 99 14.92 12.09 -11.66
N LEU A 100 15.17 13.38 -11.47
CA LEU A 100 14.68 14.12 -10.30
C LEU A 100 13.16 14.27 -10.36
N LEU A 101 12.62 14.67 -11.52
CA LEU A 101 11.19 14.80 -11.76
C LEU A 101 10.48 13.46 -11.61
N SER A 102 11.03 12.39 -12.21
CA SER A 102 10.45 11.06 -12.12
C SER A 102 10.43 10.56 -10.67
N SER A 103 11.53 10.75 -9.93
CA SER A 103 11.62 10.36 -8.53
C SER A 103 10.63 11.13 -7.67
N PHE A 104 10.50 12.44 -7.88
CA PHE A 104 9.54 13.27 -7.18
C PHE A 104 8.10 12.78 -7.41
N LEU A 105 7.72 12.50 -8.66
CA LEU A 105 6.37 12.05 -9.00
C LEU A 105 6.07 10.64 -8.50
N VAL A 106 7.05 9.73 -8.51
CA VAL A 106 6.91 8.42 -7.85
C VAL A 106 6.65 8.58 -6.36
N ILE A 107 7.44 9.40 -5.65
CA ILE A 107 7.21 9.65 -4.21
C ILE A 107 5.84 10.30 -3.97
N ALA A 108 5.48 11.29 -4.80
CA ALA A 108 4.21 11.99 -4.70
C ALA A 108 3.01 11.05 -4.87
N GLY A 109 3.14 9.97 -5.67
CA GLY A 109 2.13 8.91 -5.76
C GLY A 109 2.20 7.91 -4.61
N LEU A 110 3.40 7.53 -4.17
CA LEU A 110 3.62 6.51 -3.14
C LEU A 110 3.11 6.93 -1.75
N ILE A 111 3.34 8.19 -1.37
CA ILE A 111 2.97 8.68 -0.03
C ILE A 111 1.45 8.62 0.22
N PRO A 112 0.59 9.15 -0.66
CA PRO A 112 -0.85 9.07 -0.44
C PRO A 112 -1.40 7.64 -0.51
N SER A 113 -0.83 6.75 -1.35
CA SER A 113 -1.29 5.34 -1.38
C SER A 113 -1.00 4.62 -0.07
N LEU A 114 0.23 4.72 0.44
CA LEU A 114 0.61 4.17 1.74
C LEU A 114 -0.16 4.82 2.90
N ALA A 115 -0.50 6.11 2.80
CA ALA A 115 -1.33 6.78 3.80
C ALA A 115 -2.74 6.20 3.85
N ILE A 116 -3.35 5.92 2.69
CA ILE A 116 -4.66 5.27 2.59
C ILE A 116 -4.58 3.89 3.26
N ASP A 117 -3.60 3.07 2.90
CA ASP A 117 -3.43 1.72 3.47
C ASP A 117 -3.22 1.74 4.99
N TYR A 118 -2.38 2.65 5.48
CA TYR A 118 -2.17 2.84 6.91
C TYR A 118 -3.47 3.21 7.64
N ILE A 119 -4.26 4.14 7.07
CA ILE A 119 -5.55 4.57 7.64
C ILE A 119 -6.54 3.41 7.65
N LEU A 120 -6.63 2.64 6.57
CA LEU A 120 -7.49 1.46 6.49
C LEU A 120 -7.11 0.43 7.56
N GLY A 121 -5.82 0.12 7.70
CA GLY A 121 -5.33 -0.77 8.75
C GLY A 121 -5.66 -0.25 10.16
N LYS A 122 -5.48 1.05 10.39
CA LYS A 122 -5.80 1.69 11.67
C LYS A 122 -7.30 1.63 11.99
N LYS A 123 -8.18 1.78 10.99
CA LYS A 123 -9.64 1.65 11.17
C LYS A 123 -10.01 0.21 11.56
N ILE A 124 -9.44 -0.78 10.88
CA ILE A 124 -9.69 -2.21 11.13
C ILE A 124 -9.07 -2.69 12.46
N SER A 125 -8.06 -1.99 12.99
CA SER A 125 -7.38 -2.35 14.26
C SER A 125 -8.32 -2.63 15.43
N ARG A 126 -9.45 -1.92 15.53
CA ARG A 126 -10.43 -2.11 16.61
C ARG A 126 -11.03 -3.51 16.54
N ILE A 127 -11.45 -3.93 15.35
CA ILE A 127 -12.04 -5.25 15.08
C ILE A 127 -11.01 -6.34 15.39
N VAL A 128 -9.78 -6.19 14.88
CA VAL A 128 -8.70 -7.16 15.10
C VAL A 128 -8.38 -7.34 16.59
N PHE A 129 -8.35 -6.24 17.36
CA PHE A 129 -8.07 -6.30 18.78
C PHE A 129 -9.19 -6.93 19.62
N THR A 130 -10.43 -6.98 19.10
CA THR A 130 -11.53 -7.73 19.74
C THR A 130 -11.31 -9.25 19.69
N PHE A 131 -10.62 -9.76 18.65
CA PHE A 131 -10.40 -11.19 18.46
C PHE A 131 -9.10 -11.72 19.07
N ILE A 132 -8.10 -10.87 19.23
CA ILE A 132 -6.76 -11.27 19.67
C ILE A 132 -6.61 -10.97 21.17
N SER A 133 -6.04 -11.91 21.93
CA SER A 133 -5.79 -11.67 23.35
C SER A 133 -4.83 -10.51 23.59
N THR A 134 -5.09 -9.74 24.64
CA THR A 134 -4.32 -8.55 25.02
C THR A 134 -2.82 -8.84 25.12
N LYS A 135 -2.45 -10.01 25.68
CA LYS A 135 -1.05 -10.47 25.78
C LYS A 135 -0.38 -10.62 24.41
N LYS A 136 -1.10 -11.16 23.41
CA LYS A 136 -0.59 -11.30 22.03
C LYS A 136 -0.45 -9.92 21.37
N ILE A 137 -1.40 -9.02 21.57
CA ILE A 137 -1.34 -7.64 21.05
C ILE A 137 -0.12 -6.89 21.61
N TYR A 138 0.09 -6.94 22.93
CA TYR A 138 1.26 -6.30 23.55
C TYR A 138 2.58 -6.88 23.04
N LYS A 139 2.65 -8.20 22.86
CA LYS A 139 3.84 -8.85 22.27
C LYS A 139 4.08 -8.35 20.85
N ALA A 140 3.05 -8.31 20.00
CA ALA A 140 3.15 -7.82 18.63
C ALA A 140 3.63 -6.35 18.59
N LYS A 141 3.03 -5.47 19.39
CA LYS A 141 3.46 -4.07 19.51
C LYS A 141 4.91 -3.93 19.95
N ARG A 142 5.37 -4.74 20.91
CA ARG A 142 6.77 -4.72 21.38
C ARG A 142 7.73 -5.13 20.25
N TRP A 143 7.38 -6.14 19.48
CA TRP A 143 8.16 -6.57 18.31
C TRP A 143 8.22 -5.50 17.23
N VAL A 144 7.07 -4.94 16.85
CA VAL A 144 6.97 -3.88 15.84
C VAL A 144 7.72 -2.62 16.30
N ASN A 145 7.66 -2.24 17.57
CA ASN A 145 8.42 -1.09 18.06
C ASN A 145 9.94 -1.34 18.06
N LYS A 146 10.37 -2.58 18.28
CA LYS A 146 11.80 -2.94 18.29
C LYS A 146 12.38 -3.07 16.88
N PHE A 147 11.66 -3.74 15.98
CA PHE A 147 12.17 -4.12 14.66
C PHE A 147 11.52 -3.39 13.49
N GLY A 148 10.44 -2.64 13.73
CA GLY A 148 9.63 -2.01 12.67
C GLY A 148 10.44 -1.08 11.80
N VAL A 149 11.38 -0.32 12.36
CA VAL A 149 12.27 0.56 11.59
C VAL A 149 13.07 -0.22 10.54
N TYR A 150 13.72 -1.32 10.95
CA TYR A 150 14.52 -2.14 10.04
C TYR A 150 13.65 -2.84 8.99
N ALA A 151 12.47 -3.31 9.39
CA ALA A 151 11.52 -3.93 8.47
C ALA A 151 11.02 -2.92 7.42
N ILE A 152 10.57 -1.74 7.85
CA ILE A 152 10.10 -0.68 6.96
C ILE A 152 11.18 -0.27 5.98
N PHE A 153 12.39 -0.02 6.49
CA PHE A 153 13.52 0.35 5.64
C PHE A 153 13.86 -0.77 4.64
N GLY A 154 14.00 -2.01 5.10
CA GLY A 154 14.33 -3.15 4.24
C GLY A 154 13.29 -3.43 3.16
N PHE A 155 11.99 -3.37 3.51
CA PHE A 155 10.90 -3.56 2.54
C PHE A 155 10.86 -2.46 1.48
N ASN A 156 11.20 -1.21 1.83
CA ASN A 156 11.22 -0.12 0.86
C ASN A 156 12.54 -0.01 0.09
N LEU A 157 13.62 -0.59 0.61
CA LEU A 157 14.91 -0.70 -0.08
C LEU A 157 14.88 -1.79 -1.17
N LEU A 158 14.19 -2.89 -0.90
CA LEU A 158 14.02 -3.98 -1.84
C LEU A 158 12.79 -3.74 -2.74
N PRO A 159 12.71 -4.40 -3.91
CA PRO A 159 11.50 -4.41 -4.74
C PRO A 159 10.44 -5.35 -4.12
N LEU A 160 10.06 -5.05 -2.87
CA LEU A 160 9.06 -5.78 -2.10
C LEU A 160 7.79 -4.94 -1.99
N PRO A 161 6.62 -5.60 -1.92
CA PRO A 161 5.36 -4.90 -1.74
C PRO A 161 5.32 -4.33 -0.31
N SER A 162 5.37 -2.99 -0.20
CA SER A 162 5.43 -2.26 1.09
C SER A 162 4.05 -1.84 1.60
N ASN A 163 3.02 -2.03 0.78
CA ASN A 163 1.60 -1.80 1.03
C ASN A 163 1.03 -2.75 2.11
N GLU A 164 1.28 -4.07 2.05
CA GLU A 164 0.77 -4.99 3.08
C GLU A 164 1.45 -4.75 4.43
N LEU A 165 2.76 -4.45 4.43
CA LEU A 165 3.48 -4.06 5.63
C LEU A 165 2.88 -2.78 6.23
N THR A 166 2.65 -1.76 5.41
CA THR A 166 2.08 -0.48 5.85
C THR A 166 0.70 -0.65 6.47
N PHE A 167 -0.16 -1.47 5.85
CA PHE A 167 -1.47 -1.80 6.40
C PHE A 167 -1.37 -2.55 7.74
N ALA A 168 -0.49 -3.56 7.83
CA ALA A 168 -0.26 -4.29 9.08
C ALA A 168 0.26 -3.37 10.20
N LEU A 169 1.12 -2.40 9.86
CA LEU A 169 1.59 -1.37 10.78
C LEU A 169 0.47 -0.40 11.19
N GLY A 170 -0.48 -0.12 10.29
CA GLY A 170 -1.73 0.56 10.59
C GLY A 170 -2.55 -0.17 11.64
N ILE A 171 -2.74 -1.49 11.48
CA ILE A 171 -3.42 -2.35 12.47
C ILE A 171 -2.70 -2.29 13.82
N ALA A 172 -1.36 -2.36 13.81
CA ALA A 172 -0.54 -2.29 15.01
C ALA A 172 -0.52 -0.90 15.68
N LYS A 173 -1.07 0.13 15.01
CA LYS A 173 -1.02 1.55 15.42
C LYS A 173 0.43 2.03 15.60
N TYR A 174 1.28 1.69 14.64
CA TYR A 174 2.68 2.13 14.63
C TYR A 174 2.81 3.66 14.51
N ASN A 175 3.98 4.22 14.82
CA ASN A 175 4.20 5.65 14.68
C ASN A 175 4.24 6.04 13.19
N ILE A 176 3.26 6.84 12.75
CA ILE A 176 3.10 7.25 11.35
C ILE A 176 4.31 8.04 10.83
N THR A 177 4.90 8.91 11.66
CA THR A 177 6.07 9.71 11.27
C THR A 177 7.27 8.81 11.00
N ARG A 178 7.54 7.85 11.90
CA ARG A 178 8.62 6.88 11.70
C ARG A 178 8.38 6.04 10.45
N LEU A 179 7.14 5.60 10.21
CA LEU A 179 6.79 4.87 9.00
C LEU A 179 7.20 5.65 7.76
N PHE A 180 6.69 6.87 7.58
CA PHE A 180 6.96 7.63 6.37
C PHE A 180 8.42 8.04 6.22
N VAL A 181 9.12 8.38 7.31
CA VAL A 181 10.56 8.70 7.25
C VAL A 181 11.37 7.51 6.76
N PHE A 182 11.17 6.31 7.33
CA PHE A 182 11.96 5.13 6.93
C PHE A 182 11.53 4.56 5.58
N THR A 183 10.25 4.69 5.20
CA THR A 183 9.79 4.40 3.84
C THR A 183 10.50 5.32 2.84
N LEU A 184 10.46 6.65 3.05
CA LEU A 184 11.11 7.61 2.16
C LEU A 184 12.60 7.34 2.01
N LEU A 185 13.32 7.10 3.12
CA LEU A 185 14.74 6.77 3.07
C LEU A 185 15.02 5.50 2.24
N GLY A 186 14.25 4.42 2.47
CA GLY A 186 14.39 3.18 1.71
C GLY A 186 14.11 3.39 0.23
N THR A 187 13.01 4.08 -0.10
CA THR A 187 12.60 4.37 -1.48
C THR A 187 13.61 5.24 -2.21
N ILE A 188 14.16 6.29 -1.57
CA ILE A 188 15.18 7.15 -2.17
C ILE A 188 16.44 6.34 -2.49
N ILE A 189 16.93 5.52 -1.56
CA ILE A 189 18.10 4.68 -1.81
C ILE A 189 17.81 3.67 -2.92
N LYS A 190 16.61 3.08 -2.95
CA LYS A 190 16.19 2.18 -4.04
C LYS A 190 16.19 2.87 -5.40
N MET A 191 15.65 4.09 -5.50
CA MET A 191 15.66 4.86 -6.75
C MET A 191 17.07 5.24 -7.19
N LEU A 192 17.95 5.61 -6.24
CA LEU A 192 19.36 5.85 -6.52
C LEU A 192 20.07 4.59 -7.02
N ALA A 193 19.76 3.42 -6.45
CA ALA A 193 20.30 2.15 -6.90
C ALA A 193 19.82 1.80 -8.33
N ILE A 194 18.54 2.01 -8.63
CA ILE A 194 17.99 1.82 -9.99
C ILE A 194 18.66 2.78 -10.98
N PHE A 195 18.84 4.05 -10.61
CA PHE A 195 19.52 5.04 -11.44
C PHE A 195 21.00 4.71 -11.67
N GLY A 196 21.71 4.27 -10.62
CA GLY A 196 23.08 3.79 -10.74
C GLY A 196 23.20 2.57 -11.66
N PHE A 197 22.26 1.63 -11.55
CA PHE A 197 22.18 0.49 -12.45
C PHE A 197 21.94 0.91 -13.91
N TYR A 198 21.01 1.83 -14.15
CA TYR A 198 20.77 2.43 -15.48
C TYR A 198 22.04 3.04 -16.07
N TRP A 199 22.82 3.80 -15.27
CA TRP A 199 24.04 4.45 -15.76
C TRP A 199 25.16 3.47 -16.12
N ILE A 200 25.26 2.33 -15.40
CA ILE A 200 26.28 1.29 -15.63
C ILE A 200 25.86 0.33 -16.77
N SER A 201 24.56 0.26 -17.11
CA SER A 201 24.01 -0.61 -18.14
C SER A 201 23.55 0.16 -19.39
N PRO A 202 24.46 0.85 -20.13
CA PRO A 202 24.08 1.67 -21.29
C PRO A 202 23.61 0.86 -22.51
N PHE A 203 23.37 -0.44 -22.38
CA PHE A 203 23.10 -1.38 -23.49
C PHE A 203 21.71 -2.03 -23.46
N PHE A 204 20.73 -1.42 -22.78
CA PHE A 204 19.30 -1.71 -22.93
C PHE A 204 18.52 -0.46 -23.30
#